data_AF-A0A1B8U710-F1
#
_entry.id   AF-A0A1B8U710-F1
#
_cell.length_a   1.000
_cell.length_b   1.000
_cell.length_c   1.000
_cell.angle_alpha   90.00
_cell.angle_beta   90.00
_cell.angle_gamma   90.00
#
_symmetry.space_group_name_H-M   'P 1'
#
loop_
_entity.id
_entity.type
_entity.pdbx_description
1 polymer ?
#
loop_
_entity_poly.entity_id
_entity_poly.type
_entity_poly.pdbx_seq_one_letter_code
_entity_poly.pdbx_strand_id
1 'polypeptide(L)'
;MDKQIMSVSIHNDYYVFSISDFSVLISYLFGIVGFGYLMMKIYNKKLIKWLNWMHIIVSISGASILFIVPYLYTENDLVTPNTILILTGLVVIFSQLFYLINIIISIFRKDKSFN
;
A
#
# COMPACT_ATOMS: atom_id res chain seq x y z
N MET A 1 29.66 -3.02 32.89
CA MET A 1 28.20 -2.96 33.12
C MET A 1 27.54 -2.60 31.80
N ASP A 2 27.85 -3.37 30.73
CA ASP A 2 27.70 -2.91 29.34
C ASP A 2 26.98 -3.91 28.42
N LYS A 3 26.66 -5.10 28.93
CA LYS A 3 25.92 -6.11 28.16
C LYS A 3 24.41 -5.86 28.13
N GLN A 4 23.86 -5.20 29.15
CA GLN A 4 22.42 -4.93 29.26
C GLN A 4 21.95 -3.80 28.34
N ILE A 5 22.79 -2.77 28.10
CA ILE A 5 22.42 -1.66 27.22
C ILE A 5 22.41 -2.11 25.75
N MET A 6 23.34 -3.00 25.38
CA MET A 6 23.44 -3.53 24.02
C MET A 6 22.32 -4.53 23.68
N SER A 7 21.80 -5.30 24.66
CA SER A 7 20.67 -6.21 24.42
C SER A 7 19.32 -5.48 24.30
N VAL A 8 19.20 -4.28 24.88
CA VAL A 8 17.97 -3.46 24.77
C VAL A 8 17.88 -2.80 23.39
N SER A 9 18.99 -2.36 22.80
CA SER A 9 18.99 -1.81 21.43
C SER A 9 18.64 -2.89 20.40
N ILE A 10 19.31 -4.05 20.48
CA ILE A 10 19.14 -5.11 19.49
C ILE A 10 17.73 -5.72 19.57
N HIS A 11 17.10 -5.79 20.75
CA HIS A 11 15.73 -6.31 20.87
C HIS A 11 14.66 -5.31 20.42
N ASN A 12 14.91 -4.00 20.52
CA ASN A 12 14.02 -2.95 19.99
C ASN A 12 14.10 -2.79 18.46
N ASP A 13 15.17 -3.29 17.83
CA ASP A 13 15.35 -3.18 16.37
C ASP A 13 14.52 -4.21 15.57
N TYR A 14 14.05 -5.30 16.20
CA TYR A 14 13.50 -6.43 15.44
C TYR A 14 12.00 -6.38 15.11
N TYR A 15 11.21 -5.44 15.64
CA TYR A 15 9.75 -5.52 15.45
C TYR A 15 8.98 -4.20 15.53
N VAL A 16 9.53 -3.10 15.01
CA VAL A 16 8.76 -1.85 14.93
C VAL A 16 8.80 -1.31 13.51
N PHE A 17 7.89 -1.80 12.66
CA PHE A 17 7.51 -1.02 11.48
C PHE A 17 6.93 0.30 11.96
N SER A 18 7.66 1.38 11.73
CA SER A 18 7.23 2.71 12.14
C SER A 18 6.25 3.28 11.12
N ILE A 19 5.48 4.29 11.54
CA ILE A 19 4.66 5.10 10.63
C ILE A 19 5.51 5.66 9.48
N SER A 20 6.80 5.95 9.73
CA SER A 20 7.71 6.45 8.71
C SER A 20 7.99 5.41 7.62
N ASP A 21 8.14 4.13 7.98
CA ASP A 21 8.34 3.04 7.02
C ASP A 21 7.10 2.85 6.13
N PHE A 22 5.90 2.88 6.73
CA PHE A 22 4.65 2.82 5.98
C PHE A 22 4.49 4.04 5.05
N SER A 23 4.86 5.23 5.51
CA SER A 23 4.79 6.45 4.69
C SER A 23 5.69 6.37 3.46
N VAL A 24 6.95 5.90 3.64
CA VAL A 24 7.90 5.69 2.54
C VAL A 24 7.36 4.64 1.56
N LEU A 25 6.87 3.50 2.05
CA LEU A 25 6.29 2.45 1.21
C LEU A 25 5.09 2.95 0.40
N ILE A 26 4.15 3.63 1.06
CA ILE A 26 2.96 4.23 0.42
C ILE A 26 3.38 5.22 -0.67
N SER A 27 4.36 6.09 -0.39
CA SER A 27 4.87 7.05 -1.36
C SER A 27 5.38 6.37 -2.63
N TYR A 28 6.18 5.30 -2.50
CA TYR A 28 6.65 4.53 -3.66
C TYR A 28 5.51 3.86 -4.42
N LEU A 29 4.57 3.22 -3.71
CA LEU A 29 3.43 2.55 -4.33
C LEU A 29 2.56 3.53 -5.14
N PHE A 30 2.14 4.64 -4.52
CA PHE A 30 1.31 5.64 -5.21
C PHE A 30 2.08 6.36 -6.32
N GLY A 31 3.40 6.56 -6.17
CA GLY A 31 4.25 7.07 -7.24
C GLY A 31 4.27 6.16 -8.47
N ILE A 32 4.48 4.85 -8.27
CA ILE A 32 4.48 3.85 -9.36
C ILE A 32 3.10 3.72 -10.00
N VAL A 33 2.04 3.67 -9.19
CA VAL A 33 0.65 3.59 -9.67
C VAL A 33 0.29 4.84 -10.48
N GLY A 34 0.61 6.02 -9.96
CA GLY A 34 0.38 7.30 -10.64
C GLY A 34 1.12 7.37 -11.97
N PHE A 35 2.37 6.92 -12.00
CA PHE A 35 3.17 6.85 -13.23
C PHE A 35 2.56 5.89 -14.26
N GLY A 36 2.13 4.69 -13.87
CA GLY A 36 1.53 3.78 -14.84
C GLY A 36 0.17 4.26 -15.34
N TYR A 37 -0.64 4.93 -14.51
CA TYR A 37 -1.85 5.61 -15.01
C TYR A 37 -1.54 6.74 -15.99
N LEU A 38 -0.47 7.51 -15.75
CA LEU A 38 0.01 8.51 -16.70
C LEU A 38 0.38 7.86 -18.04
N MET A 39 1.09 6.73 -18.03
CA MET A 39 1.43 5.99 -19.26
C MET A 39 0.17 5.54 -20.00
N MET A 40 -0.83 4.98 -19.31
CA MET A 40 -2.08 4.57 -19.95
C MET A 40 -2.80 5.73 -20.64
N LYS A 41 -2.75 6.93 -20.05
CA LYS A 41 -3.28 8.15 -20.66
C LYS A 41 -2.50 8.54 -21.92
N ILE A 42 -1.17 8.49 -21.88
CA ILE A 42 -0.30 8.81 -23.03
C ILE A 42 -0.57 7.86 -24.20
N TYR A 43 -0.72 6.57 -23.94
CA TYR A 43 -0.99 5.56 -24.97
C TYR A 43 -2.47 5.42 -25.34
N ASN A 44 -3.34 6.31 -24.85
CA ASN A 44 -4.79 6.31 -25.07
C ASN A 44 -5.48 4.95 -24.75
N LYS A 45 -4.93 4.22 -23.77
CA LYS A 45 -5.45 2.93 -23.35
C LYS A 45 -6.52 3.11 -22.28
N LYS A 46 -7.67 2.49 -22.50
CA LYS A 46 -8.77 2.49 -21.53
C LYS A 46 -8.57 1.39 -20.49
N LEU A 47 -8.66 1.74 -19.22
CA LEU A 47 -8.68 0.80 -18.10
C LEU A 47 -10.05 0.18 -17.90
N ILE A 48 -10.10 -0.98 -17.26
CA ILE A 48 -11.36 -1.58 -16.80
C ILE A 48 -11.82 -0.82 -15.55
N LYS A 49 -12.98 -0.15 -15.66
CA LYS A 49 -13.54 0.71 -14.60
C LYS A 49 -13.72 -0.04 -13.27
N TRP A 50 -14.22 -1.28 -13.32
CA TRP A 50 -14.49 -2.07 -12.12
C TRP A 50 -13.22 -2.39 -11.32
N LEU A 51 -12.20 -2.93 -11.99
CA LEU A 51 -10.89 -3.20 -11.38
C LEU A 51 -10.23 -1.92 -10.85
N ASN A 52 -10.41 -0.81 -11.58
CA ASN A 52 -9.90 0.50 -11.16
C ASN A 52 -10.56 0.99 -9.86
N TRP A 53 -11.88 0.90 -9.77
CA TRP A 53 -12.63 1.28 -8.57
C TRP A 53 -12.27 0.40 -7.38
N MET A 54 -12.16 -0.92 -7.56
CA MET A 54 -11.72 -1.82 -6.50
C MET A 54 -10.34 -1.45 -5.97
N HIS A 55 -9.38 -1.23 -6.87
CA HIS A 55 -8.03 -0.81 -6.48
C HIS A 55 -8.05 0.52 -5.71
N ILE A 56 -8.76 1.53 -6.21
CA ILE A 56 -8.84 2.86 -5.58
C ILE A 56 -9.47 2.77 -4.19
N ILE A 57 -10.63 2.11 -4.07
CA ILE A 57 -11.36 2.02 -2.79
C ILE A 57 -10.50 1.33 -1.74
N VAL A 58 -9.89 0.18 -2.08
CA VAL A 58 -9.06 -0.59 -1.14
C VAL A 58 -7.77 0.17 -0.79
N SER A 59 -7.13 0.84 -1.75
CA SER A 59 -5.87 1.55 -1.49
C SER A 59 -6.08 2.80 -0.66
N ILE A 60 -7.14 3.58 -0.92
CA ILE A 60 -7.45 4.80 -0.15
C ILE A 60 -7.92 4.43 1.25
N SER A 61 -8.82 3.45 1.40
CA SER A 61 -9.31 3.03 2.72
C SER A 61 -8.18 2.42 3.55
N GLY A 62 -7.36 1.55 2.95
CA GLY A 62 -6.22 0.95 3.62
C GLY A 62 -5.16 1.97 4.03
N ALA A 63 -4.80 2.92 3.16
CA ALA A 63 -3.88 4.00 3.52
C ALA A 63 -4.44 4.84 4.67
N SER A 64 -5.75 5.17 4.65
CA SER A 64 -6.39 5.93 5.72
C SER A 64 -6.30 5.20 7.06
N ILE A 65 -6.56 3.89 7.08
CA ILE A 65 -6.43 3.07 8.29
C ILE A 65 -4.99 3.07 8.81
N LEU A 66 -4.00 2.89 7.92
CA LEU A 66 -2.58 2.90 8.31
C LEU A 66 -2.16 4.22 8.98
N PHE A 67 -2.71 5.35 8.55
CA PHE A 67 -2.40 6.64 9.15
C PHE A 67 -3.24 6.96 10.39
N ILE A 68 -4.49 6.50 10.48
CA ILE A 68 -5.40 6.88 11.58
C ILE A 68 -5.21 5.98 12.81
N VAL A 69 -5.07 4.66 12.62
CA VAL A 69 -4.98 3.68 13.72
C VAL A 69 -3.88 4.01 14.74
N PRO A 70 -2.66 4.43 14.35
CA PRO A 70 -1.61 4.76 15.31
C PRO A 70 -1.98 5.92 16.26
N TYR A 71 -2.88 6.81 15.88
CA TYR A 71 -3.34 7.93 16.73
C TYR A 71 -4.54 7.56 17.61
N LEU A 72 -5.27 6.49 17.29
CA LEU A 72 -6.45 6.06 18.05
C LEU A 72 -6.12 5.18 19.25
N TYR A 73 -4.96 4.51 19.24
CA TYR A 73 -4.54 3.60 20.31
C TYR A 73 -3.34 4.18 21.06
N THR A 74 -3.48 4.33 22.37
CA THR A 74 -2.40 4.78 23.28
C THR A 74 -1.69 3.56 23.89
N GLU A 75 -0.42 3.72 24.26
CA GLU A 75 0.63 2.72 24.51
C GLU A 75 0.31 1.45 25.35
N ASN A 76 -0.84 1.37 26.00
CA ASN A 76 -1.16 0.28 26.93
C ASN A 76 -1.69 -1.01 26.27
N ASP A 77 -1.97 -0.99 24.96
CA ASP A 77 -2.55 -2.14 24.25
C ASP A 77 -1.91 -2.31 22.86
N LEU A 78 -0.68 -2.80 22.80
CA LEU A 78 0.17 -2.79 21.59
C LEU A 78 -0.12 -3.92 20.59
N VAL A 79 -0.72 -5.04 21.03
CA VAL A 79 -0.90 -6.24 20.18
C VAL A 79 -2.00 -6.03 19.13
N THR A 80 -3.11 -5.42 19.53
CA THR A 80 -4.27 -5.17 18.68
C THR A 80 -3.99 -4.18 17.52
N PRO A 81 -3.44 -2.97 17.76
CA PRO A 81 -3.15 -2.01 16.69
C PRO A 81 -2.09 -2.53 15.73
N ASN A 82 -1.04 -3.20 16.21
CA ASN A 82 -0.01 -3.78 15.34
C ASN A 82 -0.58 -4.84 14.40
N THR A 83 -1.45 -5.71 14.90
CA THR A 83 -2.11 -6.74 14.08
C THR A 83 -2.99 -6.09 12.99
N ILE A 84 -3.75 -5.05 13.35
CA ILE A 84 -4.58 -4.29 12.39
C ILE A 84 -3.72 -3.63 11.31
N LEU A 85 -2.62 -2.97 11.69
CA LEU A 85 -1.71 -2.31 10.76
C LEU A 85 -1.05 -3.31 9.79
N ILE A 86 -0.57 -4.45 10.29
CA ILE A 86 0.04 -5.49 9.44
C ILE A 86 -0.98 -6.04 8.45
N LEU A 87 -2.18 -6.42 8.90
CA LEU A 87 -3.23 -6.94 8.03
C LEU A 87 -3.64 -5.90 6.98
N THR A 88 -3.77 -4.64 7.38
CA THR A 88 -4.10 -3.54 6.46
C THR A 88 -3.00 -3.34 5.43
N GLY A 89 -1.72 -3.35 5.86
CA GLY A 89 -0.58 -3.27 4.95
C GLY A 89 -0.58 -4.39 3.91
N LEU A 90 -0.86 -5.63 4.32
CA LEU A 90 -1.00 -6.77 3.42
C LEU A 90 -2.15 -6.57 2.41
N VAL A 91 -3.29 -6.05 2.86
CA VAL A 91 -4.43 -5.74 1.98
C VAL A 91 -4.08 -4.65 0.96
N VAL A 92 -3.35 -3.61 1.37
CA VAL A 92 -2.87 -2.53 0.47
C VAL A 92 -1.86 -3.07 -0.54
N ILE A 93 -0.96 -3.97 -0.14
CA ILE A 93 -0.04 -4.64 -1.07
C ILE A 93 -0.82 -5.52 -2.05
N PHE A 94 -1.80 -6.30 -1.56
CA PHE A 94 -2.64 -7.15 -2.40
C PHE A 94 -3.48 -6.32 -3.37
N SER A 95 -3.92 -5.12 -3.00
CA SER A 95 -4.68 -4.23 -3.88
C SER A 95 -3.90 -3.82 -5.14
N GLN A 96 -2.56 -3.81 -5.06
CA GLN A 96 -1.69 -3.52 -6.21
C GLN A 96 -1.79 -4.59 -7.29
N LEU A 97 -2.16 -5.83 -6.95
CA LEU A 97 -2.40 -6.89 -7.93
C LEU A 97 -3.58 -6.54 -8.83
N PHE A 98 -4.67 -5.97 -8.30
CA PHE A 98 -5.80 -5.50 -9.12
C PHE A 98 -5.37 -4.42 -10.10
N TYR A 99 -4.49 -3.51 -9.66
CA TYR A 99 -3.91 -2.50 -10.53
C TYR A 99 -3.06 -3.12 -11.64
N LEU A 100 -2.11 -3.99 -11.31
CA LEU A 100 -1.24 -4.65 -12.30
C LEU A 100 -2.05 -5.46 -13.31
N ILE A 101 -3.02 -6.24 -12.85
CA ILE A 101 -3.92 -7.01 -13.72
C ILE A 101 -4.68 -6.05 -14.66
N ASN A 102 -5.18 -4.92 -14.15
CA ASN A 102 -5.91 -3.95 -14.96
C ASN A 102 -5.03 -3.34 -16.04
N ILE A 103 -3.79 -2.98 -15.72
CA ILE A 103 -2.79 -2.45 -16.67
C ILE A 103 -2.49 -3.50 -17.74
N ILE A 104 -2.14 -4.72 -17.34
CA ILE A 104 -1.81 -5.83 -18.26
C ILE A 104 -2.97 -6.08 -19.23
N ILE A 105 -4.18 -6.30 -18.71
CA ILE A 105 -5.35 -6.54 -19.56
C ILE A 105 -5.58 -5.37 -20.51
N SER A 106 -5.43 -4.13 -20.04
CA SER A 106 -5.69 -2.94 -20.85
C SER A 106 -4.64 -2.70 -21.93
N ILE A 107 -3.39 -3.11 -21.73
CA ILE A 107 -2.33 -3.09 -22.75
C ILE A 107 -2.61 -4.11 -23.85
N PHE A 108 -2.96 -5.35 -23.48
CA PHE A 108 -3.19 -6.44 -24.44
C PHE A 108 -4.58 -6.44 -25.07
N ARG A 109 -5.54 -5.72 -24.48
CA ARG A 109 -6.86 -5.55 -25.08
C ARG A 109 -6.72 -4.78 -26.38
N LYS A 110 -7.05 -5.42 -27.50
CA LYS A 110 -7.19 -4.75 -28.80
C LYS A 110 -8.14 -3.56 -28.63
N ASP A 111 -7.68 -2.38 -29.04
CA ASP A 111 -8.53 -1.21 -29.07
C ASP A 111 -9.66 -1.49 -30.07
N LYS A 112 -10.91 -1.42 -29.62
CA LYS A 112 -12.09 -1.42 -30.51
C LYS A 112 -12.22 -0.07 -31.25
N SER A 113 -11.11 0.55 -31.58
CA SER A 113 -11.06 1.84 -32.26
C SER A 113 -10.40 1.62 -33.61
N PHE A 114 -11.20 1.13 -34.56
CA PHE A 114 -11.25 1.50 -35.98
C PHE A 114 -12.40 0.67 -36.59
N ASN A 115 -13.62 1.15 -36.36
CA ASN A 115 -14.76 0.94 -37.27
C ASN A 115 -14.91 2.24 -38.05
#